data_AF-A0A7R9MMB1-F1
#
_entry.id   AF-A0A7R9MMB1-F1
#
_cell.length_a   1.000
_cell.length_b   1.000
_cell.length_c   1.000
_cell.angle_alpha   90.00
_cell.angle_beta   90.00
_cell.angle_gamma   90.00
#
_symmetry.space_group_name_H-M   'P 1'
#
loop_
_entity.id
_entity.type
_entity.pdbx_description
1 polymer ?
#
loop_
_entity_poly.entity_id
_entity_poly.type
_entity_poly.pdbx_seq_one_letter_code
_entity_poly.pdbx_strand_id
1 'polypeptide(L)'
;MRRQIFESNYRLIVRHNMEADNGIHSYRLGVNQFADMTDEEFNEILFRFQLKNYHKNGVKYTHKMSNEELPKSVDWRDKGAVTPVKDQGNCGSCWAFSTVASIEGQLVIKTGKLVPLSAQNLLDCSRAQGSRGCSGSLPDLAFEYVMANHGIDSEDSYPYVGSEQNCSYNAKSKVVSIADYVNVESGDELALKGAV
;
A
#
# COMPACT_ATOMS: atom_id res chain seq x y z
N MET A 1 -17.75 10.31 24.25
CA MET A 1 -16.36 9.94 23.95
C MET A 1 -15.95 10.41 22.54
N ARG A 2 -16.49 9.86 21.44
CA ARG A 2 -16.17 10.28 20.05
C ARG A 2 -16.29 11.79 19.78
N ARG A 3 -17.39 12.42 20.20
CA ARG A 3 -17.56 13.88 20.08
C ARG A 3 -16.43 14.70 20.70
N GLN A 4 -15.93 14.31 21.87
CA GLN A 4 -14.86 15.05 22.56
C GLN A 4 -13.53 14.90 21.82
N ILE A 5 -13.25 13.71 21.30
CA ILE A 5 -12.08 13.45 20.45
C ILE A 5 -12.15 14.31 19.19
N PHE A 6 -13.31 14.31 18.52
CA PHE A 6 -13.55 15.16 17.35
C PHE A 6 -13.35 16.64 17.66
N GLU A 7 -13.91 17.17 18.75
CA GLU A 7 -13.74 18.57 19.15
C GLU A 7 -12.26 18.91 19.41
N SER A 8 -11.50 17.98 19.98
CA SER A 8 -10.05 18.12 20.19
C SER A 8 -9.28 18.18 18.87
N ASN A 9 -9.52 17.20 17.98
CA ASN A 9 -8.89 17.13 16.67
C ASN A 9 -9.28 18.31 15.77
N TYR A 10 -10.52 18.79 15.86
CA TYR A 10 -10.96 19.97 15.14
C TYR A 10 -10.19 21.23 15.59
N ARG A 11 -9.94 21.40 16.89
CA ARG A 11 -9.08 22.49 17.39
C ARG A 11 -7.63 22.36 16.90
N LEU A 12 -7.11 21.13 16.80
CA LEU A 12 -5.79 20.88 16.19
C LEU A 12 -5.77 21.33 14.73
N ILE A 13 -6.77 20.94 13.93
CA ILE A 13 -6.90 21.33 12.51
C ILE A 13 -6.94 22.85 12.36
N VAL A 14 -7.78 23.53 13.14
CA VAL A 14 -7.92 25.01 13.07
C VAL A 14 -6.59 25.70 13.39
N ARG A 15 -5.94 25.32 14.50
CA ARG A 15 -4.65 25.89 14.89
C ARG A 15 -3.55 25.63 13.85
N HIS A 16 -3.43 24.40 13.37
CA HIS A 16 -2.46 24.06 12.33
C HIS A 16 -2.68 24.88 11.06
N ASN A 17 -3.93 25.06 10.65
CA ASN A 17 -4.25 25.82 9.44
C ASN A 17 -3.99 27.33 9.61
N MET A 18 -4.17 27.88 10.82
CA MET A 18 -3.71 29.24 11.13
C MET A 18 -2.19 29.37 11.07
N GLU A 19 -1.44 28.37 11.54
CA GLU A 19 0.02 28.35 11.40
C GLU A 19 0.44 28.25 9.93
N ALA A 20 -0.27 27.45 9.13
CA ALA A 20 -0.07 27.37 7.68
C ALA A 20 -0.38 28.70 6.96
N ASP A 21 -1.42 29.43 7.37
CA ASP A 21 -1.73 30.79 6.88
C ASP A 21 -0.57 31.77 7.14
N ASN A 22 0.21 31.55 8.20
CA ASN A 22 1.39 32.33 8.54
C ASN A 22 2.69 31.79 7.91
N GLY A 23 2.60 30.80 7.01
CA GLY A 23 3.75 30.23 6.32
C GLY A 23 4.63 29.30 7.17
N ILE A 24 4.16 28.89 8.36
CA ILE A 24 4.89 27.96 9.24
C ILE A 24 4.87 26.54 8.67
N HIS A 25 3.76 26.14 8.05
CA HIS A 25 3.57 24.83 7.45
C HIS A 25 3.31 24.94 5.95
N SER A 26 3.85 24.00 5.17
CA SER A 26 3.65 23.89 3.72
C SER A 26 2.40 23.08 3.33
N TYR A 27 1.66 22.56 4.31
CA TYR A 27 0.47 21.75 4.12
C TYR A 27 -0.67 22.19 5.04
N ARG A 28 -1.86 21.63 4.81
CA ARG A 28 -3.06 21.88 5.62
C ARG A 28 -3.67 20.58 6.08
N LEU A 29 -4.39 20.66 7.20
CA LEU A 29 -5.22 19.58 7.70
C LEU A 29 -6.68 19.82 7.32
N GLY A 30 -7.44 18.74 7.18
CA GLY A 30 -8.86 18.75 6.90
C GLY A 30 -9.60 17.72 7.74
N VAL A 31 -10.87 17.99 8.03
CA VAL A 31 -11.75 17.00 8.65
C VAL A 31 -11.95 15.84 7.68
N ASN A 32 -11.75 14.62 8.16
CA ASN A 32 -11.92 13.39 7.40
C ASN A 32 -12.55 12.30 8.30
N GLN A 33 -12.68 11.08 7.77
CA GLN A 33 -13.30 9.95 8.47
C GLN A 33 -12.57 9.50 9.74
N PHE A 34 -11.35 9.98 9.97
CA PHE A 34 -10.54 9.66 11.15
C PHE A 34 -10.59 10.76 12.22
N ALA A 35 -11.32 11.86 11.98
CA ALA A 35 -11.31 13.03 12.85
C ALA A 35 -11.86 12.77 14.26
N ASP A 36 -12.60 11.70 14.50
CA ASP A 36 -13.11 11.31 15.81
C ASP A 36 -12.33 10.16 16.48
N MET A 37 -11.12 9.87 15.99
CA MET A 37 -10.19 8.87 16.53
C MET A 37 -9.04 9.51 17.30
N THR A 38 -8.57 8.84 18.35
CA THR A 38 -7.28 9.23 18.98
C THR A 38 -6.11 8.75 18.13
N ASP A 39 -4.91 9.29 18.37
CA ASP A 39 -3.70 8.84 17.68
C ASP A 39 -3.42 7.35 17.96
N GLU A 40 -3.72 6.86 19.16
CA GLU A 40 -3.59 5.45 19.50
C GLU A 40 -4.57 4.60 18.68
N GLU A 41 -5.84 4.98 18.59
CA GLU A 41 -6.82 4.26 17.78
C GLU A 41 -6.46 4.28 16.29
N PHE A 42 -6.00 5.43 15.79
CA PHE A 42 -5.55 5.59 14.41
C PHE A 42 -4.37 4.66 14.09
N ASN A 43 -3.37 4.63 14.97
CA ASN A 43 -2.19 3.76 14.82
C ASN A 43 -2.53 2.28 14.97
N GLU A 44 -3.36 1.93 15.95
CA GLU A 44 -3.83 0.56 16.17
C GLU A 44 -4.73 0.06 15.05
N ILE A 45 -5.36 0.92 14.25
CA ILE A 45 -6.19 0.48 13.12
C ILE A 45 -5.39 0.42 11.82
N LEU A 46 -4.59 1.44 11.52
CA LEU A 46 -3.92 1.56 10.22
C LEU A 46 -2.50 0.98 10.21
N PHE A 47 -1.82 0.96 11.36
CA PHE A 47 -0.39 0.63 11.47
C PHE A 47 -0.10 -0.50 12.48
N ARG A 48 -0.95 -1.55 12.48
CA ARG A 48 -0.80 -2.75 13.34
C ARG A 48 0.52 -3.50 13.18
N PHE A 49 1.21 -3.30 12.06
CA PHE A 49 2.41 -4.05 11.74
C PHE A 49 3.67 -3.42 12.36
N GLN A 50 4.39 -4.18 13.18
CA GLN A 50 5.69 -3.77 13.72
C GLN A 50 6.84 -4.47 13.02
N LEU A 51 7.63 -3.69 12.28
CA LEU A 51 8.82 -4.14 11.52
C LEU A 51 9.89 -4.85 12.36
N LYS A 52 9.98 -4.53 13.67
CA LYS A 52 11.01 -5.07 14.58
C LYS A 52 10.99 -6.60 14.69
N ASN A 53 9.87 -7.24 14.35
CA ASN A 53 9.69 -8.69 14.44
C ASN A 53 9.95 -9.43 13.12
N TYR A 54 10.43 -8.73 12.08
CA TYR A 54 10.69 -9.34 10.78
C TYR A 54 12.19 -9.35 10.46
N HIS A 55 12.76 -10.55 10.40
CA HIS A 55 14.12 -10.75 9.92
C HIS A 55 14.10 -10.83 8.39
N LYS A 56 14.70 -9.84 7.72
CA LYS A 56 14.96 -9.87 6.28
C LYS A 56 15.88 -11.05 5.97
N ASN A 57 15.34 -12.14 5.44
CA ASN A 57 16.16 -13.15 4.79
C ASN A 57 16.40 -12.70 3.35
N GLY A 58 17.65 -12.30 3.07
CA GLY A 58 18.21 -12.20 1.72
C GLY A 58 17.46 -11.29 0.74
N VAL A 59 17.74 -9.99 0.78
CA VAL A 59 17.44 -9.13 -0.37
C VAL A 59 18.23 -9.68 -1.57
N LYS A 60 17.54 -10.30 -2.54
CA LYS A 60 18.19 -10.88 -3.72
C LYS A 60 18.84 -9.81 -4.60
N TYR A 61 18.13 -8.71 -4.83
CA TYR A 61 18.57 -7.59 -5.64
C TYR A 61 18.06 -6.27 -5.05
N THR A 62 18.96 -5.29 -4.98
CA THR A 62 18.65 -3.92 -4.58
C THR A 62 18.86 -2.99 -5.77
N HIS A 63 17.84 -2.24 -6.17
CA HIS A 63 17.99 -1.20 -7.17
C HIS A 63 18.87 -0.08 -6.60
N LYS A 64 19.88 0.28 -7.38
CA LYS A 64 20.76 1.41 -7.13
C LYS A 64 20.57 2.43 -8.24
N MET A 65 20.76 3.69 -7.88
CA MET A 65 20.66 4.79 -8.83
C MET A 65 21.60 4.55 -10.03
N SER A 66 21.07 4.69 -11.23
CA SER A 66 21.85 4.72 -12.47
C SER A 66 22.40 6.13 -12.72
N ASN A 67 23.44 6.27 -13.56
CA ASN A 67 23.96 7.57 -13.98
C ASN A 67 23.05 8.28 -15.02
N GLU A 68 21.79 7.88 -15.14
CA GLU A 68 20.88 8.40 -16.16
C GLU A 68 20.24 9.71 -15.71
N GLU A 69 20.04 10.63 -16.66
CA GLU A 69 19.28 11.84 -16.39
C GLU A 69 17.80 11.50 -16.22
N LEU A 70 17.32 11.63 -14.99
CA LEU A 70 15.92 11.39 -14.66
C LEU A 70 15.04 12.60 -15.00
N PRO A 71 13.76 12.37 -15.34
CA PRO A 71 12.80 13.45 -15.49
C PRO A 71 12.68 14.29 -14.21
N LYS A 72 12.29 15.56 -14.39
CA LYS A 72 12.06 16.48 -13.26
C LYS A 72 10.83 16.09 -12.43
N SER A 73 9.81 15.52 -13.07
CA SER A 73 8.59 15.07 -12.44
C SER A 73 8.00 13.88 -13.19
N VAL A 74 7.39 12.95 -12.46
CA VAL A 74 6.64 11.82 -12.99
C VAL A 74 5.31 11.75 -12.25
N ASP A 75 4.22 11.58 -12.99
CA ASP A 75 2.91 11.24 -12.42
C ASP A 75 2.34 10.04 -13.20
N TRP A 76 2.21 8.90 -12.52
CA TRP A 76 1.68 7.68 -13.12
C TRP A 76 0.16 7.73 -13.33
N ARG A 77 -0.56 8.65 -12.67
CA ARG A 77 -2.00 8.87 -12.88
C ARG A 77 -2.26 9.41 -14.28
N ASP A 78 -1.44 10.36 -14.73
CA ASP A 78 -1.52 10.95 -16.07
C ASP A 78 -1.23 9.91 -17.17
N LYS A 79 -0.54 8.82 -16.80
CA LYS A 79 -0.23 7.69 -17.67
C LYS A 79 -1.27 6.55 -17.60
N GLY A 80 -2.33 6.71 -16.81
CA GLY A 80 -3.36 5.68 -16.65
C GLY A 80 -2.87 4.42 -15.94
N ALA A 81 -1.77 4.51 -15.17
CA ALA A 81 -1.15 3.37 -14.48
C ALA A 81 -1.58 3.23 -13.01
N VAL A 82 -2.63 3.96 -12.60
CA VAL A 82 -3.10 4.02 -11.21
C VAL A 82 -4.60 3.79 -11.18
N THR A 83 -5.03 2.79 -10.40
CA THR A 83 -6.46 2.51 -10.14
C THR A 83 -7.08 3.58 -9.22
N PRO A 84 -8.42 3.65 -9.11
CA PRO A 84 -9.06 4.50 -8.12
C PRO A 84 -8.55 4.22 -6.70
N VAL A 85 -8.49 5.25 -5.86
CA VAL A 85 -8.11 5.12 -4.45
C VAL A 85 -9.06 4.14 -3.75
N LYS A 86 -8.49 3.19 -3.00
CA LYS A 86 -9.22 2.16 -2.24
C LYS A 86 -9.19 2.45 -0.74
N ASP A 87 -10.03 1.75 0.03
CA ASP A 87 -10.13 1.88 1.49
C ASP A 87 -9.92 0.51 2.16
N GLN A 88 -8.92 0.42 3.04
CA GLN A 88 -8.62 -0.80 3.81
C GLN A 88 -9.53 -0.97 5.03
N GLY A 89 -10.30 0.07 5.40
CA GLY A 89 -11.13 0.09 6.59
C GLY A 89 -10.34 -0.24 7.87
N ASN A 90 -10.95 -1.05 8.74
CA ASN A 90 -10.40 -1.40 10.05
C ASN A 90 -9.44 -2.62 10.04
N CYS A 91 -8.88 -2.95 8.87
CA CYS A 91 -7.98 -4.08 8.68
C CYS A 91 -6.58 -3.57 8.36
N GLY A 92 -5.55 -4.06 9.06
CA GLY A 92 -4.13 -3.74 8.83
C GLY A 92 -3.58 -4.39 7.55
N SER A 93 -4.19 -4.08 6.41
CA SER A 93 -3.94 -4.68 5.09
C SER A 93 -3.31 -3.72 4.09
N CYS A 94 -2.77 -2.57 4.56
CA CYS A 94 -2.04 -1.60 3.73
C CYS A 94 -0.96 -2.26 2.85
N TRP A 95 -0.30 -3.31 3.37
CA TRP A 95 0.68 -4.11 2.65
C TRP A 95 0.10 -4.77 1.40
N ALA A 96 -1.13 -5.28 1.46
CA ALA A 96 -1.80 -5.93 0.34
C ALA A 96 -2.17 -4.88 -0.73
N PHE A 97 -2.71 -3.74 -0.31
CA PHE A 97 -3.03 -2.61 -1.20
C PHE A 97 -1.77 -2.06 -1.89
N SER A 98 -0.67 -1.88 -1.15
CA SER A 98 0.62 -1.46 -1.71
C SER A 98 1.15 -2.46 -2.75
N THR A 99 1.01 -3.76 -2.47
CA THR A 99 1.42 -4.83 -3.39
C THR A 99 0.60 -4.80 -4.67
N VAL A 100 -0.73 -4.80 -4.58
CA VAL A 100 -1.59 -4.81 -5.77
C VAL A 100 -1.36 -3.56 -6.63
N ALA A 101 -1.25 -2.37 -6.03
CA ALA A 101 -1.00 -1.14 -6.76
C ALA A 101 0.34 -1.18 -7.54
N SER A 102 1.37 -1.76 -6.93
CA SER A 102 2.68 -1.94 -7.59
C SER A 102 2.59 -2.88 -8.80
N ILE A 103 1.84 -3.99 -8.68
CA ILE A 103 1.64 -4.94 -9.78
C ILE A 103 0.73 -4.34 -10.85
N GLU A 104 -0.32 -3.61 -10.48
CA GLU A 104 -1.22 -2.89 -11.40
C GLU A 104 -0.44 -1.91 -12.29
N GLY A 105 0.47 -1.13 -11.70
CA GLY A 105 1.34 -0.23 -12.44
C GLY A 105 2.24 -0.96 -13.45
N GLN A 106 2.87 -2.07 -13.02
CA GLN A 106 3.68 -2.91 -13.90
C GLN A 106 2.85 -3.58 -15.01
N LEU A 107 1.61 -3.97 -14.71
CA LEU A 107 0.69 -4.53 -15.68
C LEU A 107 0.36 -3.51 -16.78
N VAL A 108 0.13 -2.24 -16.42
CA VAL A 108 -0.07 -1.16 -17.39
C VAL A 108 1.19 -0.91 -18.20
N ILE A 109 2.36 -0.81 -17.57
CA ILE A 109 3.63 -0.61 -18.29
C ILE A 109 3.88 -1.73 -19.30
N LYS A 110 3.59 -2.98 -18.93
CA LYS A 110 3.86 -4.15 -19.76
C LYS A 110 2.82 -4.38 -20.87
N THR A 111 1.54 -4.13 -20.59
CA THR A 111 0.43 -4.57 -21.44
C THR A 111 -0.47 -3.44 -21.93
N GLY A 112 -0.36 -2.25 -21.36
CA GLY A 112 -1.25 -1.12 -21.60
C GLY A 112 -2.64 -1.25 -20.98
N LYS A 113 -2.89 -2.29 -20.14
CA LYS A 113 -4.20 -2.55 -19.54
C LYS A 113 -4.17 -2.34 -18.04
N LEU A 114 -5.06 -1.48 -17.55
CA LEU A 114 -5.29 -1.29 -16.13
C LEU A 114 -6.40 -2.24 -15.68
N VAL A 115 -6.05 -3.22 -14.85
CA VAL A 115 -6.99 -4.18 -14.27
C VAL A 115 -6.82 -4.16 -12.76
N PRO A 116 -7.82 -3.73 -11.97
CA PRO A 116 -7.74 -3.76 -10.52
C PRO A 116 -7.53 -5.19 -10.01
N LEU A 117 -6.52 -5.38 -9.17
CA LEU A 117 -6.16 -6.66 -8.57
C LEU A 117 -6.72 -6.79 -7.16
N SER A 118 -6.92 -8.03 -6.73
CA SER A 118 -7.55 -8.34 -5.45
C SER A 118 -6.57 -8.25 -4.28
N ALA A 119 -6.76 -7.23 -3.44
CA ALA A 119 -6.07 -7.16 -2.15
C ALA A 119 -6.54 -8.27 -1.19
N GLN A 120 -7.80 -8.73 -1.32
CA GLN A 120 -8.35 -9.81 -0.51
C GLN A 120 -7.69 -11.15 -0.80
N ASN A 121 -7.36 -11.43 -2.06
CA ASN A 121 -6.62 -12.62 -2.45
C ASN A 121 -5.28 -12.67 -1.69
N LEU A 122 -4.54 -11.57 -1.62
CA LEU A 122 -3.31 -11.51 -0.83
C LEU A 122 -3.62 -11.73 0.66
N LEU A 123 -4.59 -10.99 1.20
CA LEU A 123 -4.99 -11.05 2.61
C LEU A 123 -5.24 -12.50 3.10
N ASP A 124 -5.95 -13.29 2.29
CA ASP A 124 -6.39 -14.63 2.66
C ASP A 124 -5.38 -15.73 2.31
N CYS A 125 -4.58 -15.55 1.25
CA CYS A 125 -3.80 -16.63 0.65
C CYS A 125 -2.30 -16.60 0.93
N SER A 126 -1.70 -15.46 1.30
CA SER A 126 -0.24 -15.36 1.49
C SER A 126 0.25 -15.77 2.88
N ARG A 127 -0.56 -16.50 3.67
CA ARG A 127 -0.18 -16.90 5.05
C ARG A 127 1.04 -17.84 5.06
N ALA A 128 1.18 -18.68 4.04
CA ALA A 128 2.34 -19.58 3.91
C ALA A 128 3.67 -18.83 3.76
N GLN A 129 3.65 -17.61 3.21
CA GLN A 129 4.81 -16.72 3.09
C GLN A 129 5.03 -15.88 4.37
N GLY A 130 4.18 -16.02 5.39
CA GLY A 130 4.34 -15.34 6.68
C GLY A 130 3.52 -14.05 6.83
N SER A 131 2.59 -13.76 5.91
CA SER A 131 1.61 -12.70 6.13
C SER A 131 0.66 -13.03 7.29
N ARG A 132 0.24 -12.00 8.02
CA ARG A 132 -0.65 -12.13 9.19
C ARG A 132 -2.00 -11.45 8.94
N GLY A 133 -2.46 -11.46 7.69
CA GLY A 133 -3.74 -10.88 7.29
C GLY A 133 -3.92 -9.44 7.76
N CYS A 134 -4.97 -9.19 8.55
CA CYS A 134 -5.29 -7.86 9.10
C CYS A 134 -4.37 -7.43 10.25
N SER A 135 -3.50 -8.31 10.73
CA SER A 135 -2.45 -7.98 11.70
C SER A 135 -1.16 -7.47 11.02
N GLY A 136 -1.16 -7.40 9.68
CA GLY A 136 -0.07 -6.82 8.90
C GLY A 136 0.87 -7.82 8.25
N SER A 137 1.64 -7.31 7.28
CA SER A 137 2.69 -8.03 6.58
C SER A 137 3.60 -7.04 5.85
N LEU A 138 4.54 -7.58 5.07
CA LEU A 138 5.38 -6.82 4.16
C LEU A 138 4.97 -7.10 2.71
N PRO A 139 5.03 -6.09 1.82
CA PRO A 139 4.79 -6.29 0.39
C PRO A 139 5.67 -7.40 -0.22
N ASP A 140 6.93 -7.53 0.19
CA ASP A 140 7.86 -8.58 -0.26
C ASP A 140 7.24 -9.99 -0.15
N LEU A 141 6.61 -10.32 0.98
CA LEU A 141 5.98 -11.64 1.19
C LEU A 141 4.76 -11.85 0.29
N ALA A 142 4.05 -10.77 -0.02
CA ALA A 142 2.92 -10.80 -0.92
C ALA A 142 3.38 -11.00 -2.38
N PHE A 143 4.48 -10.36 -2.78
CA PHE A 143 5.13 -10.63 -4.07
C PHE A 143 5.58 -12.10 -4.16
N GLU A 144 6.25 -12.63 -3.13
CA GLU A 144 6.63 -14.05 -3.06
C GLU A 144 5.42 -14.98 -3.21
N TYR A 145 4.28 -14.63 -2.60
CA TYR A 145 3.03 -15.38 -2.78
C TYR A 145 2.59 -15.37 -4.25
N VAL A 146 2.51 -14.19 -4.90
CA VAL A 146 2.07 -14.11 -6.31
C VAL A 146 2.99 -14.92 -7.22
N MET A 147 4.30 -14.94 -6.94
CA MET A 147 5.27 -15.75 -7.66
C MET A 147 5.03 -17.25 -7.45
N ALA A 148 4.93 -17.70 -6.20
CA ALA A 148 4.74 -19.11 -5.85
C ALA A 148 3.36 -19.65 -6.27
N ASN A 149 2.33 -18.80 -6.23
CA ASN A 149 0.97 -19.12 -6.65
C ASN A 149 0.80 -19.07 -8.17
N HIS A 150 1.79 -18.53 -8.90
CA HIS A 150 1.73 -18.30 -10.34
C HIS A 150 0.53 -17.43 -10.77
N GLY A 151 0.09 -16.50 -9.93
CA GLY A 151 -1.06 -15.68 -10.23
C GLY A 151 -1.63 -14.88 -9.06
N ILE A 152 -2.40 -13.87 -9.41
CA ILE A 152 -3.30 -13.13 -8.52
C ILE A 152 -4.63 -12.85 -9.26
N ASP A 153 -5.73 -12.89 -8.52
CA ASP A 153 -7.08 -12.64 -9.03
C ASP A 153 -7.38 -11.14 -9.19
N SER A 154 -8.39 -10.82 -10.00
CA SER A 154 -8.92 -9.44 -10.11
C SER A 154 -9.75 -9.08 -8.87
N GLU A 155 -9.86 -7.78 -8.61
CA GLU A 155 -10.79 -7.24 -7.60
C GLU A 155 -12.22 -7.73 -7.87
N ASP A 156 -12.67 -7.73 -9.12
CA ASP A 156 -14.04 -8.13 -9.49
C ASP A 156 -14.32 -9.61 -9.16
N SER A 157 -13.33 -10.49 -9.37
CA SER A 157 -13.47 -11.92 -9.10
C SER A 157 -13.27 -12.30 -7.63
N TYR A 158 -12.55 -11.48 -6.88
CA TYR A 158 -12.29 -11.71 -5.46
C TYR A 158 -12.32 -10.36 -4.70
N PRO A 159 -13.52 -9.83 -4.43
CA PRO A 159 -13.68 -8.48 -3.87
C PRO A 159 -13.14 -8.33 -2.45
N TYR A 160 -12.71 -7.13 -2.11
CA TYR A 160 -12.26 -6.77 -0.77
C TYR A 160 -13.40 -6.76 0.26
N VAL A 161 -13.21 -7.53 1.34
CA VAL A 161 -14.17 -7.63 2.45
C VAL A 161 -13.67 -6.89 3.69
N GLY A 162 -12.36 -6.70 3.84
CA GLY A 162 -11.79 -6.03 5.03
C GLY A 162 -11.72 -6.89 6.27
N SER A 163 -11.74 -8.21 6.10
CA SER A 163 -11.49 -9.18 7.16
C SER A 163 -10.87 -10.45 6.57
N GLU A 164 -10.16 -11.21 7.40
CA GLU A 164 -9.57 -12.49 6.98
C GLU A 164 -10.67 -13.52 6.70
N GLN A 165 -10.54 -14.22 5.59
CA GLN A 165 -11.38 -15.33 5.18
C GLN A 165 -10.53 -16.57 4.85
N ASN A 166 -11.18 -17.65 4.44
CA ASN A 166 -10.48 -18.77 3.83
C ASN A 166 -10.03 -18.39 2.41
N CYS A 167 -8.77 -18.70 2.09
CA CYS A 167 -8.23 -18.49 0.76
C CYS A 167 -9.10 -19.14 -0.31
N SER A 168 -9.60 -18.33 -1.23
CA SER A 168 -10.51 -18.73 -2.30
C SER A 168 -9.96 -18.41 -3.70
N TYR A 169 -8.63 -18.36 -3.85
CA TYR A 169 -7.97 -18.11 -5.13
C TYR A 169 -8.47 -19.06 -6.22
N ASN A 170 -8.74 -18.52 -7.42
CA ASN A 170 -9.21 -19.30 -8.55
C ASN A 170 -8.31 -19.08 -9.78
N ALA A 171 -7.58 -20.11 -10.20
CA ALA A 171 -6.71 -20.04 -11.38
C ALA A 171 -7.41 -19.61 -12.68
N LYS A 172 -8.73 -19.78 -12.80
CA LYS A 172 -9.52 -19.29 -13.95
C LYS A 172 -9.74 -17.78 -13.93
N SER A 173 -9.66 -17.15 -12.76
CA SER A 173 -9.82 -15.72 -12.51
C SER A 173 -8.49 -14.95 -12.47
N LYS A 174 -7.37 -15.66 -12.68
CA LYS A 174 -6.02 -15.08 -12.70
C LYS A 174 -5.92 -13.94 -13.71
N VAL A 175 -5.42 -12.79 -13.26
CA VAL A 175 -5.10 -11.65 -14.11
C VAL A 175 -3.65 -11.68 -14.57
N VAL A 176 -2.72 -11.78 -13.61
CA VAL A 176 -1.28 -11.65 -13.87
C VAL A 176 -0.48 -12.47 -12.87
N SER A 177 0.76 -12.81 -13.24
CA SER A 177 1.80 -13.30 -12.33
C SER A 177 3.04 -12.44 -12.50
N ILE A 178 3.83 -12.29 -11.44
CA ILE A 178 5.13 -11.61 -11.50
C ILE A 178 6.26 -12.65 -11.51
N ALA A 179 7.39 -12.26 -12.09
CA ALA A 179 8.58 -13.12 -12.14
C ALA A 179 9.57 -12.86 -11.00
N ASP A 180 9.62 -11.61 -10.53
CA ASP A 180 10.52 -11.17 -9.47
C ASP A 180 10.03 -9.83 -8.88
N TYR A 181 10.67 -9.39 -7.79
CA TYR A 181 10.55 -8.05 -7.24
C TYR A 181 11.92 -7.54 -6.79
N VAL A 182 12.09 -6.22 -6.73
CA VAL A 182 13.37 -5.58 -6.39
C VAL A 182 13.15 -4.61 -5.25
N ASN A 183 14.05 -4.64 -4.26
CA ASN A 183 14.05 -3.68 -3.16
C ASN A 183 14.79 -2.40 -3.60
N VAL A 184 14.35 -1.24 -3.11
CA VAL A 184 15.13 0.01 -3.24
C VAL A 184 16.09 0.12 -2.05
N GLU A 185 17.29 0.68 -2.28
CA GLU A 185 18.28 0.87 -1.21
C GLU A 185 17.71 1.74 -0.07
N SER A 186 17.86 1.26 1.16
CA SER A 186 17.21 1.87 2.32
C SER A 186 17.75 3.28 2.57
N GLY A 187 16.87 4.27 2.54
CA GLY A 187 17.22 5.67 2.76
C GLY A 187 17.80 6.39 1.54
N ASP A 188 17.86 5.73 0.38
CA ASP A 188 18.32 6.34 -0.87
C ASP A 188 17.14 6.88 -1.69
N GLU A 189 16.85 8.17 -1.51
CA GLU A 189 15.78 8.87 -2.26
C GLU A 189 16.08 8.98 -3.77
N LEU A 190 17.36 8.97 -4.18
CA LEU A 190 17.72 9.00 -5.60
C LEU A 190 17.48 7.65 -6.25
N ALA A 191 17.84 6.55 -5.58
CA ALA A 191 17.48 5.22 -6.05
C ALA A 191 15.95 5.04 -6.10
N LEU A 192 15.21 5.58 -5.13
CA LEU A 192 13.74 5.58 -5.19
C LEU A 192 13.23 6.36 -6.40
N LYS A 193 13.78 7.56 -6.63
CA LYS A 193 13.42 8.38 -7.80
C LYS A 193 13.73 7.66 -9.12
N GLY A 194 14.83 6.93 -9.21
CA GLY A 194 15.18 6.14 -10.40
C GLY A 194 14.27 4.93 -10.63
N ALA A 195 13.66 4.40 -9.56
CA ALA A 195 12.74 3.27 -9.63
C ALA A 195 11.29 3.67 -9.99
N VAL A 196 10.92 4.95 -9.85
CA VAL A 196 9.58 5.50 -10.13
C VAL A 196 9.49 6.06 -11.54
#